data_AF-A0A368B216-F1
#
_entry.id   AF-A0A368B216-F1
#
_cell.length_a   1.000
_cell.length_b   1.000
_cell.length_c   1.000
_cell.angle_alpha   90.00
_cell.angle_beta   90.00
_cell.angle_gamma   90.00
#
_symmetry.space_group_name_H-M   'P 1'
#
loop_
_entity.id
_entity.type
_entity.pdbx_description
1 polymer ?
#
loop_
_entity_poly.entity_id
_entity_poly.type
_entity_poly.pdbx_seq_one_letter_code
_entity_poly.pdbx_strand_id
1 'polypeptide(L)'
;MLSKLTGFFNRTSLWFTLPVLILLLLILFFSGLVIRTYNELKNFQIREARLEQRLLEVENEFKRKEAYYKRLLEDDSFLERVARQRLGYARPDELLFRFNDE
;
A
#
# COMPACT_ATOMS: atom_id res chain seq x y z
N MET A 1 21.65 0.19 69.08
CA MET A 1 20.74 1.33 68.80
C MET A 1 20.79 1.80 67.34
N LEU A 2 21.91 1.58 66.61
CA LEU A 2 22.09 1.98 65.21
C LEU A 2 21.35 1.13 64.15
N SER A 3 20.95 -0.11 64.46
CA SER A 3 20.22 -0.99 63.53
C SER A 3 18.72 -0.68 63.41
N LYS A 4 18.16 0.11 64.34
CA LYS A 4 16.73 0.51 64.29
C LYS A 4 16.50 1.72 63.37
N LEU A 5 17.50 2.60 63.21
CA LEU A 5 17.41 3.75 62.30
C LEU A 5 17.45 3.33 60.83
N THR A 6 18.29 2.36 60.46
CA THR A 6 18.37 1.81 59.10
C THR A 6 17.10 1.04 58.71
N GLY A 7 16.48 0.33 59.67
CA GLY A 7 15.20 -0.34 59.47
C GLY A 7 14.02 0.60 59.22
N PHE A 8 14.02 1.78 59.84
CA PHE A 8 12.98 2.80 59.60
C PHE A 8 13.11 3.42 58.20
N PHE A 9 14.35 3.75 57.79
CA PHE A 9 14.64 4.30 56.45
C PHE A 9 14.35 3.30 55.33
N ASN A 10 14.65 2.02 55.53
CA ASN A 10 14.37 0.97 54.55
C ASN A 10 12.87 0.67 54.43
N ARG A 11 12.12 0.76 55.54
CA ARG A 11 10.67 0.50 55.57
C ARG A 11 9.85 1.64 54.96
N THR A 12 10.29 2.89 55.08
CA THR A 12 9.67 4.03 54.36
C THR A 12 10.09 4.06 52.90
N SER A 13 11.34 3.74 52.58
CA SER A 13 11.82 3.61 51.19
C SER A 13 11.06 2.52 50.43
N LEU A 14 10.83 1.35 51.05
CA LEU A 14 10.03 0.25 50.48
C LEU A 14 8.60 0.65 50.12
N TRP A 15 8.02 1.62 50.82
CA TRP A 15 6.66 2.10 50.55
C TRP A 15 6.59 2.95 49.28
N PHE A 16 7.69 3.62 48.91
CA PHE A 16 7.78 4.41 47.68
C PHE A 16 8.35 3.63 46.50
N THR A 17 9.21 2.63 46.73
CA THR A 17 9.80 1.84 45.63
C THR A 17 8.78 0.93 44.95
N LEU A 18 7.83 0.36 45.69
CA LEU A 18 6.75 -0.48 45.15
C LEU A 18 5.86 0.24 44.13
N PRO A 19 5.26 1.42 44.44
CA PRO A 19 4.44 2.15 43.48
C PRO A 19 5.26 2.66 42.29
N VAL A 20 6.53 3.04 42.49
CA VAL A 20 7.43 3.45 41.39
C VAL A 20 7.70 2.27 40.45
N LEU A 21 7.93 1.07 40.99
CA LEU A 21 8.12 -0.14 40.18
C LEU A 21 6.85 -0.49 39.39
N ILE A 22 5.68 -0.41 40.04
CA ILE A 22 4.39 -0.64 39.37
C ILE A 22 4.17 0.40 38.26
N LEU A 23 4.48 1.67 38.52
CA LEU A 23 4.34 2.74 37.54
C LEU A 23 5.29 2.55 36.34
N LEU A 24 6.53 2.11 36.58
CA LEU A 24 7.46 1.71 35.52
C LEU A 24 6.92 0.55 34.68
N LEU A 25 6.37 -0.50 35.32
CA LEU A 25 5.76 -1.63 34.62
C LEU A 25 4.56 -1.20 33.78
N LEU A 26 3.72 -0.29 34.29
CA LEU A 26 2.61 0.28 33.54
C LEU A 26 3.10 1.09 32.33
N ILE A 27 4.11 1.95 32.50
CA ILE A 27 4.69 2.72 31.39
C ILE A 27 5.21 1.78 30.30
N LEU A 28 5.94 0.72 30.67
CA LEU A 28 6.45 -0.26 29.72
C LEU A 28 5.31 -0.99 28.99
N PHE A 29 4.26 -1.39 29.73
CA PHE A 29 3.09 -2.05 29.17
C PHE A 29 2.34 -1.16 28.16
N PHE A 30 2.05 0.10 28.54
CA PHE A 30 1.37 1.06 27.68
C PHE A 30 2.23 1.49 26.49
N SER A 31 3.54 1.66 26.68
CA SER A 31 4.47 1.95 25.58
C SER A 31 4.43 0.85 24.51
N GLY A 32 4.38 -0.42 24.93
CA GLY A 32 4.21 -1.55 24.01
C GLY A 32 2.91 -1.50 23.20
N LEU A 33 1.81 -1.06 23.81
CA LEU A 33 0.52 -0.89 23.12
C LEU A 33 0.59 0.25 22.09
N VAL A 34 1.15 1.40 22.47
CA VAL A 34 1.26 2.57 21.59
C VAL A 34 2.11 2.26 20.35
N ILE A 35 3.22 1.54 20.51
CA ILE A 35 4.09 1.15 19.39
C ILE A 35 3.34 0.24 18.40
N ARG A 36 2.54 -0.70 18.90
CA ARG A 36 1.74 -1.59 18.04
C ARG A 36 0.72 -0.81 17.23
N THR A 37 -0.05 0.05 17.90
CA THR A 37 -1.07 0.89 17.24
C THR A 37 -0.44 1.83 16.21
N TYR A 38 0.70 2.44 16.53
CA TYR A 38 1.39 3.34 15.61
C TYR A 38 1.89 2.61 14.35
N ASN A 39 2.43 1.40 14.51
CA ASN A 39 2.88 0.59 13.38
C ASN A 39 1.72 0.14 12.48
N GLU A 40 0.57 -0.21 13.07
CA GLU A 40 -0.65 -0.52 12.30
C GLU A 40 -1.12 0.70 11.50
N LEU A 41 -1.14 1.87 12.13
CA LEU A 41 -1.57 3.11 11.49
C LEU A 41 -0.67 3.48 10.31
N LYS A 42 0.65 3.35 10.47
CA LYS A 42 1.62 3.52 9.38
C LYS A 42 1.40 2.51 8.25
N ASN A 43 1.12 1.25 8.58
CA ASN A 43 0.82 0.22 7.58
C ASN A 43 -0.47 0.52 6.81
N PHE A 44 -1.49 1.07 7.47
CA PHE A 44 -2.71 1.50 6.80
C PHE A 44 -2.45 2.64 5.82
N GLN A 45 -1.68 3.66 6.20
CA GLN A 45 -1.32 4.77 5.30
C GLN A 45 -0.56 4.29 4.05
N ILE A 46 0.39 3.35 4.22
CA ILE A 46 1.13 2.79 3.07
C ILE A 46 0.19 1.99 2.15
N ARG A 47 -0.78 1.26 2.72
CA ARG A 47 -1.76 0.51 1.93
C ARG A 47 -2.71 1.44 1.18
N GLU A 48 -3.18 2.49 1.84
CA GLU A 48 -4.03 3.53 1.26
C GLU A 48 -3.35 4.18 0.06
N ALA A 49 -2.12 4.69 0.23
CA ALA A 49 -1.35 5.29 -0.86
C ALA A 49 -1.14 4.33 -2.05
N ARG A 50 -0.90 3.04 -1.77
CA ARG A 50 -0.76 2.01 -2.82
C ARG A 50 -2.09 1.76 -3.55
N LEU A 51 -3.20 1.76 -2.84
CA LEU A 51 -4.53 1.56 -3.42
C LEU A 51 -4.91 2.76 -4.29
N GLU A 52 -4.66 3.99 -3.84
CA GLU A 52 -4.87 5.20 -4.63
C GLU A 52 -4.07 5.19 -5.92
N GLN A 53 -2.79 4.81 -5.88
CA GLN A 53 -1.97 4.69 -7.08
C GLN A 53 -2.54 3.66 -8.06
N ARG A 54 -2.98 2.50 -7.57
CA ARG A 54 -3.60 1.46 -8.41
C ARG A 54 -4.93 1.93 -9.00
N LEU A 55 -5.71 2.67 -8.23
CA LEU A 55 -6.98 3.24 -8.70
C LEU A 55 -6.72 4.20 -9.86
N LEU A 56 -5.77 5.12 -9.70
CA LEU A 56 -5.38 6.06 -10.76
C LEU A 56 -4.85 5.34 -12.01
N GLU A 57 -4.05 4.29 -11.84
CA GLU A 57 -3.53 3.50 -12.96
C GLU A 57 -4.67 2.84 -13.74
N VAL A 58 -5.57 2.15 -13.04
CA VAL A 58 -6.71 1.44 -13.65
C VAL A 58 -7.68 2.43 -14.30
N GLU A 59 -7.96 3.57 -13.69
CA GLU A 59 -8.80 4.61 -14.29
C GLU A 59 -8.18 5.16 -15.59
N ASN A 60 -6.86 5.38 -15.61
CA ASN A 60 -6.17 5.83 -16.80
C ASN A 60 -6.18 4.77 -17.91
N GLU A 61 -5.97 3.50 -17.56
CA GLU A 61 -6.13 2.41 -18.52
C GLU A 61 -7.55 2.32 -19.07
N PHE A 62 -8.54 2.46 -18.19
CA PHE A 62 -9.95 2.43 -18.57
C PHE A 62 -10.26 3.56 -19.56
N LYS A 63 -9.87 4.81 -19.26
CA LYS A 63 -10.04 5.96 -20.16
C LYS A 63 -9.39 5.74 -21.53
N ARG A 64 -8.19 5.15 -21.55
CA ARG A 64 -7.49 4.82 -22.82
C ARG A 64 -8.26 3.78 -23.63
N LYS A 65 -8.71 2.71 -22.98
CA LYS A 65 -9.50 1.64 -23.62
C LYS A 65 -10.86 2.15 -24.11
N GLU A 66 -11.52 2.98 -23.32
CA GLU A 66 -12.80 3.60 -23.67
C GLU A 66 -12.63 4.52 -24.90
N ALA A 67 -11.61 5.38 -24.91
CA ALA A 67 -11.31 6.24 -26.06
C ALA A 67 -10.99 5.43 -27.33
N TYR A 68 -10.23 4.34 -27.18
CA TYR A 68 -9.97 3.41 -28.29
C TYR A 68 -11.26 2.76 -28.80
N TYR A 69 -12.12 2.28 -27.90
CA TYR A 69 -13.37 1.63 -28.25
C TYR A 69 -14.37 2.59 -28.92
N LYS A 70 -14.48 3.82 -28.42
CA LYS A 70 -15.28 4.88 -29.07
C LYS A 70 -14.81 5.12 -30.50
N ARG A 71 -13.51 5.29 -30.72
CA ARG A 71 -12.94 5.44 -32.08
C ARG A 71 -13.21 4.22 -32.95
N LEU A 72 -13.20 3.02 -32.38
CA LEU A 72 -13.50 1.79 -33.10
C LEU A 72 -14.96 1.71 -33.56
N LEU A 73 -15.91 2.28 -32.80
CA LEU A 73 -17.32 2.30 -33.15
C LEU A 73 -17.71 3.49 -34.05
N GLU A 74 -17.03 4.62 -33.92
CA GLU A 74 -17.38 5.85 -34.63
C GLU A 74 -16.67 6.01 -35.99
N ASP A 75 -15.53 5.35 -36.20
CA ASP A 75 -14.75 5.43 -37.45
C ASP A 75 -14.66 4.06 -38.14
N ASP A 76 -15.55 3.85 -39.12
CA ASP A 76 -15.59 2.63 -39.95
C ASP A 76 -14.24 2.35 -40.65
N SER A 77 -13.49 3.38 -41.03
CA SER A 77 -12.19 3.21 -41.70
C SER A 77 -11.09 2.74 -40.72
N PHE A 78 -11.22 3.09 -39.45
CA PHE A 78 -10.36 2.61 -38.38
C PHE A 78 -10.73 1.18 -37.97
N LEU A 79 -12.03 0.89 -37.84
CA LEU A 79 -12.53 -0.47 -37.61
C LEU A 79 -12.04 -1.45 -38.67
N GLU A 80 -12.17 -1.10 -39.95
CA GLU A 80 -11.75 -1.96 -41.05
C GLU A 80 -10.25 -2.25 -41.02
N ARG A 81 -9.42 -1.23 -40.73
CA ARG A 81 -7.97 -1.40 -40.55
C ARG A 81 -7.63 -2.33 -39.39
N VAL A 82 -8.24 -2.11 -38.23
CA VAL A 82 -8.01 -2.93 -37.02
C VAL A 82 -8.46 -4.38 -37.25
N ALA A 83 -9.64 -4.58 -37.86
CA ALA A 83 -10.17 -5.90 -38.19
C ALA A 83 -9.24 -6.62 -39.19
N ARG A 84 -8.79 -5.94 -40.24
CA ARG A 84 -7.83 -6.48 -41.21
C ARG A 84 -6.52 -6.88 -40.56
N GLN A 85 -5.95 -6.04 -39.70
CA GLN A 85 -4.72 -6.35 -38.97
C GLN A 85 -4.88 -7.57 -38.04
N ARG A 86 -6.02 -7.69 -37.35
CA ARG A 86 -6.30 -8.82 -36.45
C ARG A 86 -6.58 -10.13 -37.19
N LEU A 87 -7.20 -10.06 -38.36
CA LEU A 87 -7.53 -11.22 -39.18
C LEU A 87 -6.42 -11.59 -40.19
N GLY A 88 -5.37 -10.77 -40.30
CA GLY A 88 -4.26 -10.97 -41.23
C GLY A 88 -4.62 -10.71 -42.70
N TYR A 89 -5.68 -9.94 -42.97
CA TYR A 89 -6.11 -9.57 -44.32
C TYR A 89 -5.44 -8.26 -44.76
N ALA A 90 -5.09 -8.17 -46.05
CA ALA A 90 -4.64 -6.93 -46.69
C ALA A 90 -5.65 -6.45 -47.74
N ARG A 91 -5.58 -5.16 -48.08
CA ARG A 91 -6.32 -4.62 -49.22
C ARG A 91 -5.79 -5.23 -50.54
N PRO A 92 -6.61 -5.34 -51.61
CA PRO A 92 -6.19 -5.91 -52.89
C PRO A 92 -4.97 -5.24 -53.52
N ASP A 93 -4.71 -3.98 -53.14
CA ASP A 93 -3.66 -3.08 -53.60
C ASP A 93 -2.48 -2.92 -52.61
N GLU A 94 -2.47 -3.63 -51.49
CA GLU A 94 -1.41 -3.55 -50.46
C GLU A 94 -0.40 -4.71 -50.55
N LEU A 95 0.90 -4.38 -50.66
CA LEU A 95 2.00 -5.34 -50.55
C LEU A 95 2.35 -5.60 -49.07
N LEU A 96 2.08 -6.82 -48.58
CA LEU A 96 2.50 -7.27 -47.25
C LEU A 96 3.91 -7.86 -47.29
N PHE A 97 4.86 -7.21 -46.64
CA PHE A 97 6.17 -7.79 -46.36
C PHE A 97 6.09 -8.64 -45.08
N ARG A 98 6.08 -9.97 -45.23
CA ARG A 98 6.37 -10.88 -44.11
C ARG A 98 7.86 -11.16 -44.10
N PHE A 99 8.55 -10.64 -43.10
CA PHE A 99 9.93 -11.04 -42.83
C PHE A 99 9.88 -12.36 -42.05
N ASN A 100 10.53 -13.37 -42.58
CA ASN A 100 10.73 -14.64 -41.89
C ASN A 100 12.10 -14.52 -41.20
N ASP A 101 12.09 -14.53 -39.88
CA ASP A 101 13.32 -14.46 -39.08
C ASP A 101 13.93 -15.88 -39.07
N GLU A 102 14.75 -16.20 -40.09
CA GLU A 102 15.80 -17.22 -39.95
C GLU A 102 17.03 -16.60 -39.25
#